data_AF-A0AAV4FDP1-F1
#
_entry.id   AF-A0AAV4FDP1-F1
#
_cell.length_a   1.000
_cell.length_b   1.000
_cell.length_c   1.000
_cell.angle_alpha   90.00
_cell.angle_beta   90.00
_cell.angle_gamma   90.00
#
_symmetry.space_group_name_H-M   'P 1'
#
loop_
_entity.id
_entity.type
_entity.pdbx_description
1 polymer ?
#
loop_
_entity_poly.entity_id
_entity_poly.type
_entity_poly.pdbx_seq_one_letter_code
_entity_poly.pdbx_strand_id
1 'polypeptide(L)'
;VRVSNDYHLQPDQWKIGVTSHLANALGLAPSKDTFWTTVEQAGNSYGKTEPYPSLQGAVSTLSKGPVGPGDKIDGTNRTLLMRCCNEDGLILKPSKPARAIDEQIMEVIENIEFKLTLIY
;
A
#
# COMPACT_ATOMS: atom_id res chain seq x y z
N VAL A 1 -5.54 9.49 -5.62
CA VAL A 1 -6.39 9.57 -4.42
C VAL A 1 -5.92 8.50 -3.45
N ARG A 2 -5.66 8.83 -2.19
CA ARG A 2 -5.21 7.83 -1.22
C ARG A 2 -6.37 6.88 -0.90
N VAL A 3 -6.11 5.58 -0.93
CA VAL A 3 -7.10 4.53 -0.68
C VAL A 3 -6.69 3.56 0.44
N SER A 4 -5.55 3.81 1.06
CA SER A 4 -5.10 3.18 2.30
C SER A 4 -5.37 4.09 3.51
N ASN A 5 -5.29 3.52 4.70
CA ASN A 5 -5.11 4.29 5.93
C ASN A 5 -3.76 5.02 5.95
N ASP A 6 -3.60 5.90 6.94
CA ASP A 6 -2.34 6.58 7.24
C ASP A 6 -1.23 5.57 7.50
N TYR A 7 -0.05 5.83 6.95
CA TYR A 7 1.11 5.00 7.25
C TYR A 7 1.60 5.23 8.69
N HIS A 8 1.50 4.20 9.52
CA HIS A 8 2.10 4.20 10.85
C HIS A 8 2.64 2.82 11.27
N LEU A 9 3.16 2.10 10.27
CA LEU A 9 3.75 0.75 10.39
C LEU A 9 2.71 -0.29 10.87
N GLN A 10 1.49 -0.22 10.30
CA GLN A 10 0.42 -1.18 10.55
C GLN A 10 0.48 -2.40 9.61
N PRO A 11 0.00 -3.57 10.06
CA PRO A 11 0.06 -4.80 9.29
C PRO A 11 -0.89 -4.83 8.07
N ASP A 12 -1.93 -4.00 8.03
CA ASP A 12 -3.00 -4.06 7.04
C ASP A 12 -3.03 -2.86 6.09
N GLN A 13 -2.13 -1.88 6.27
CA GLN A 13 -2.15 -0.64 5.49
C GLN A 13 -1.92 -0.84 3.98
N TRP A 14 -1.39 -2.00 3.56
CA TRP A 14 -1.29 -2.42 2.16
C TRP A 14 -2.60 -2.94 1.55
N LYS A 15 -3.63 -3.25 2.36
CA LYS A 15 -4.90 -3.81 1.89
C LYS A 15 -5.77 -2.72 1.24
N ILE A 16 -5.42 -2.31 0.02
CA ILE A 16 -6.16 -1.27 -0.74
C ILE A 16 -7.20 -1.82 -1.72
N GLY A 17 -7.31 -3.15 -1.86
CA GLY A 17 -7.98 -3.79 -2.99
C GLY A 17 -9.44 -3.39 -3.19
N VAL A 18 -10.24 -3.37 -2.12
CA VAL A 18 -11.67 -3.04 -2.17
C VAL A 18 -11.86 -1.56 -2.53
N THR A 19 -11.16 -0.67 -1.83
CA THR A 19 -11.23 0.78 -2.10
C THR A 19 -10.71 1.14 -3.49
N SER A 20 -9.70 0.41 -4.00
CA SER A 20 -9.20 0.55 -5.38
C SER A 20 -10.25 0.21 -6.44
N HIS A 21 -11.21 -0.69 -6.17
CA HIS A 21 -12.34 -0.91 -7.09
C HIS A 21 -13.17 0.35 -7.27
N LEU A 22 -13.60 0.96 -6.17
CA LEU A 22 -14.41 2.18 -6.20
C LEU A 22 -13.65 3.34 -6.84
N ALA A 23 -12.40 3.59 -6.41
CA ALA A 23 -11.59 4.66 -6.97
C ALA A 23 -11.40 4.51 -8.50
N ASN A 24 -11.11 3.30 -8.97
CA ASN A 24 -10.96 3.04 -10.40
C ASN A 24 -12.27 3.19 -11.18
N ALA A 25 -13.41 2.78 -10.61
CA ALA A 25 -14.73 2.94 -11.23
C ALA A 25 -15.08 4.42 -11.45
N LEU A 26 -14.61 5.30 -10.56
CA LEU A 26 -14.74 6.75 -10.67
C LEU A 26 -13.66 7.41 -11.56
N GLY A 27 -12.81 6.62 -12.24
CA GLY A 27 -11.74 7.14 -13.09
C GLY A 27 -10.55 7.72 -12.33
N LEU A 28 -10.48 7.53 -11.01
CA LEU A 28 -9.37 8.02 -10.19
C LEU A 28 -8.19 7.05 -10.24
N ALA A 29 -6.98 7.58 -10.03
CA ALA A 29 -5.78 6.78 -9.77
C ALA A 29 -5.64 6.56 -8.25
N PRO A 30 -5.92 5.35 -7.72
CA PRO A 30 -5.74 5.09 -6.30
C PRO A 30 -4.25 5.13 -5.93
N SER A 31 -3.94 5.41 -4.68
CA SER A 31 -2.58 5.36 -4.16
C SER A 31 -2.58 4.82 -2.76
N LYS A 32 -1.53 4.06 -2.46
CA LYS A 32 -1.19 3.70 -1.08
C LYS A 32 -0.40 4.87 -0.46
N ASP A 33 -0.51 5.04 0.85
CA ASP A 33 0.31 5.99 1.60
C ASP A 33 1.80 5.58 1.60
N THR A 34 2.64 6.41 2.20
CA THR A 34 4.08 6.18 2.24
C THR A 34 4.49 4.85 2.88
N PHE A 35 5.74 4.43 2.69
CA PHE A 35 6.29 3.25 3.35
C PHE A 35 7.82 3.30 3.46
N TRP A 36 8.40 2.52 4.36
CA TRP A 36 9.85 2.31 4.41
C TRP A 36 10.27 1.19 3.48
N THR A 37 11.35 1.43 2.73
CA THR A 37 11.97 0.45 1.82
C THR A 37 12.98 -0.45 2.53
N THR A 38 13.30 -0.16 3.80
CA THR A 38 14.08 -1.01 4.70
C THR A 38 13.25 -1.44 5.91
N VAL A 39 13.65 -2.55 6.54
CA VAL A 39 13.03 -3.01 7.80
C VAL A 39 13.34 -2.03 8.94
N GLU A 40 14.60 -1.61 9.04
CA GLU A 40 15.07 -0.70 10.07
C GLU A 40 15.42 0.66 9.47
N GLN A 41 15.00 1.72 10.17
CA GLN A 41 15.43 3.09 9.93
C GLN A 41 16.21 3.55 11.16
N ALA A 42 17.51 3.80 11.00
CA ALA A 42 18.40 4.12 12.11
C ALA A 42 17.95 5.39 12.85
N GLY A 43 17.79 5.28 14.17
CA GLY A 43 17.31 6.39 15.02
C GLY A 43 15.93 6.89 14.59
N ASN A 44 15.03 6.02 14.17
CA ASN A 44 13.64 6.41 13.94
C ASN A 44 12.97 6.79 15.27
N SER A 45 12.23 7.90 15.28
CA SER A 45 11.56 8.42 16.48
C SER A 45 10.38 7.59 16.94
N TYR A 46 9.94 6.64 16.11
CA TYR A 46 8.77 5.81 16.36
C TYR A 46 9.10 4.55 17.17
N GLY A 47 10.38 4.17 17.28
CA GLY A 47 10.81 2.93 17.93
C GLY A 47 10.19 1.69 17.26
N LYS A 48 9.98 1.74 15.95
CA LYS A 48 9.29 0.70 15.16
C LYS A 48 10.14 0.27 13.96
N THR A 49 9.70 -0.82 13.34
CA THR A 49 10.34 -1.49 12.22
C THR A 49 9.28 -1.78 11.14
N GLU A 50 9.64 -1.73 9.86
CA GLU A 50 8.72 -2.08 8.77
C GLU A 50 8.80 -3.60 8.52
N PRO A 51 7.74 -4.36 8.82
CA PRO A 51 7.79 -5.81 8.72
C PRO A 51 7.84 -6.32 7.27
N TYR A 52 7.28 -5.57 6.30
CA TYR A 52 7.10 -6.06 4.94
C TYR A 52 7.44 -5.04 3.84
N PRO A 53 8.66 -4.45 3.78
CA PRO A 53 9.01 -3.40 2.82
C PRO A 53 8.68 -3.75 1.37
N SER A 54 8.97 -4.99 0.97
CA SER A 54 8.70 -5.51 -0.37
C SER A 54 7.22 -5.56 -0.72
N LEU A 55 6.35 -5.94 0.23
CA LEU A 55 4.90 -5.95 0.06
C LEU A 55 4.38 -4.51 -0.10
N GLN A 56 4.84 -3.60 0.75
CA GLN A 56 4.47 -2.20 0.69
C GLN A 56 4.85 -1.58 -0.67
N GLY A 57 6.06 -1.86 -1.16
CA GLY A 57 6.55 -1.40 -2.45
C GLY A 57 5.78 -1.99 -3.64
N ALA A 58 5.49 -3.30 -3.60
CA ALA A 58 4.70 -3.96 -4.63
C ALA A 58 3.28 -3.36 -4.74
N VAL A 59 2.59 -3.20 -3.61
CA VAL A 59 1.25 -2.59 -3.58
C VAL A 59 1.28 -1.14 -4.04
N SER A 60 2.27 -0.35 -3.60
CA SER A 60 2.42 1.03 -4.06
C SER A 60 2.56 1.10 -5.58
N THR A 61 3.43 0.26 -6.15
CA THR A 61 3.70 0.18 -7.60
C THR A 61 2.44 -0.18 -8.38
N LEU A 62 1.69 -1.17 -7.90
CA LEU A 62 0.50 -1.67 -8.58
C LEU A 62 -0.76 -0.82 -8.31
N SER A 63 -0.67 0.23 -7.50
CA SER A 63 -1.81 1.09 -7.15
C SER A 63 -2.24 2.06 -8.25
N LYS A 64 -1.47 2.23 -9.34
CA LYS A 64 -1.66 3.23 -10.42
C LYS A 64 -1.33 4.68 -10.04
N GLY A 65 -1.53 5.08 -8.79
CA GLY A 65 -1.16 6.39 -8.28
C GLY A 65 0.33 6.57 -8.02
N PRO A 66 0.72 7.59 -7.22
CA PRO A 66 2.10 7.79 -6.81
C PRO A 66 2.65 6.62 -5.97
N VAL A 67 3.97 6.41 -6.08
CA VAL A 67 4.76 5.54 -5.19
C VAL A 67 5.56 6.45 -4.27
N GLY A 68 5.30 6.41 -2.96
CA GLY A 68 5.91 7.31 -1.99
C GLY A 68 6.80 6.60 -0.96
N PRO A 69 8.09 6.37 -1.24
CA PRO A 69 9.01 5.96 -0.17
C PRO A 69 9.13 7.09 0.87
N GLY A 70 9.04 6.74 2.15
CA GLY A 70 9.12 7.65 3.30
C GLY A 70 10.32 7.36 4.20
N ASP A 71 11.38 6.80 3.63
CA ASP A 71 12.64 6.50 4.33
C ASP A 71 13.31 7.76 4.87
N LYS A 72 14.20 7.61 5.86
CA LYS A 72 15.11 8.69 6.23
C LYS A 72 16.11 8.96 5.09
N ILE A 73 16.69 10.15 5.09
CA ILE A 73 17.84 10.48 4.22
C ILE A 73 18.91 9.40 4.41
N ASP A 74 19.47 8.92 3.31
CA ASP A 74 20.45 7.82 3.22
C ASP A 74 19.95 6.44 3.71
N GLY A 75 18.68 6.33 4.10
CA GLY A 75 18.04 5.09 4.58
C GLY A 75 17.29 4.32 3.50
N THR A 76 17.28 4.76 2.25
CA THR A 76 16.51 4.14 1.17
C THR A 76 17.18 2.90 0.61
N ASN A 77 16.45 1.79 0.54
CA ASN A 77 16.84 0.62 -0.23
C ASN A 77 16.60 0.86 -1.73
N ARG A 78 17.64 1.35 -2.43
CA ARG A 78 17.60 1.63 -3.87
C ARG A 78 17.18 0.40 -4.69
N THR A 79 17.65 -0.79 -4.34
CA THR A 79 17.33 -2.03 -5.07
C THR A 79 15.84 -2.33 -5.05
N LEU A 80 15.17 -2.09 -3.92
CA LEU A 80 13.71 -2.26 -3.82
C LEU A 80 12.97 -1.12 -4.55
N LEU A 81 13.37 0.14 -4.31
CA LEU A 81 12.71 1.30 -4.91
C LEU A 81 12.73 1.24 -6.44
N MET A 82 13.87 0.90 -7.03
CA MET A 82 14.02 0.86 -8.48
C MET A 82 13.17 -0.22 -9.16
N ARG A 83 12.57 -1.18 -8.42
CA ARG A 83 11.64 -2.16 -9.02
C ARG A 83 10.35 -1.54 -9.54
N CYS A 84 10.00 -0.33 -9.10
CA CYS A 84 8.86 0.41 -9.66
C CYS A 84 9.23 1.28 -10.86
N CYS A 85 10.51 1.35 -11.22
CA CYS A 85 11.04 2.27 -12.24
C CYS A 85 11.63 1.52 -13.44
N ASN A 86 11.74 2.21 -14.57
CA ASN A 86 12.66 1.82 -15.64
C ASN A 86 14.11 2.26 -15.31
N GLU A 87 15.04 2.04 -16.24
CA GLU A 87 16.46 2.40 -16.08
C GLU A 87 16.69 3.91 -15.89
N ASP A 88 15.83 4.76 -16.45
CA ASP A 88 15.89 6.22 -16.32
C ASP A 88 15.29 6.75 -15.00
N GLY A 89 14.71 5.88 -14.18
CA GLY A 89 14.01 6.27 -12.96
C GLY A 89 12.56 6.72 -13.18
N LEU A 90 11.98 6.47 -14.37
CA LEU A 90 10.56 6.68 -14.62
C LEU A 90 9.74 5.60 -13.92
N ILE A 91 8.86 6.00 -13.00
CA ILE A 91 7.92 5.10 -12.33
C ILE A 91 6.93 4.54 -13.37
N LEU A 92 6.91 3.21 -13.48
CA LEU A 92 5.99 2.47 -14.35
C LEU A 92 4.63 2.33 -13.66
N LYS A 93 3.56 2.76 -14.33
CA LYS A 93 2.20 2.72 -13.81
C LYS A 93 1.36 1.72 -14.60
N PRO A 94 0.60 0.84 -13.93
CA PRO A 94 -0.33 -0.02 -14.64
C PRO A 94 -1.52 0.78 -15.19
N SER A 95 -2.12 0.32 -16.28
CA SER A 95 -3.30 0.97 -16.90
C SER A 95 -4.52 0.96 -15.97
N LYS A 96 -4.65 -0.09 -15.16
CA LYS A 96 -5.64 -0.27 -14.09
C LYS A 96 -4.92 -0.64 -12.80
N PRO A 97 -5.38 -0.19 -11.62
CA PRO A 97 -4.77 -0.59 -10.36
C PRO A 97 -5.03 -2.07 -10.06
N ALA A 98 -4.18 -2.66 -9.22
CA ALA A 98 -4.51 -3.89 -8.53
C ALA A 98 -5.73 -3.65 -7.62
N ARG A 99 -6.65 -4.62 -7.63
CA ARG A 99 -7.94 -4.54 -6.93
C ARG A 99 -8.22 -5.86 -6.22
N ALA A 100 -9.18 -5.86 -5.31
CA ALA A 100 -9.53 -7.04 -4.54
C ALA A 100 -10.01 -8.18 -5.46
N ILE A 101 -9.55 -9.39 -5.16
CA ILE A 101 -10.14 -10.62 -5.71
C ILE A 101 -11.40 -11.00 -4.93
N ASP A 102 -12.18 -11.93 -5.47
CA ASP A 102 -13.45 -12.38 -4.88
C ASP A 102 -13.29 -12.81 -3.42
N GLU A 103 -12.24 -13.56 -3.08
CA GLU A 103 -11.95 -13.98 -1.70
C GLU A 103 -11.80 -12.80 -0.73
N GLN A 104 -11.12 -11.72 -1.15
CA GLN A 104 -10.97 -10.52 -0.33
C GLN A 104 -12.28 -9.74 -0.18
N ILE A 105 -13.17 -9.84 -1.17
CA ILE A 105 -14.52 -9.25 -1.08
C ILE A 105 -15.39 -10.06 -0.12
N MET A 106 -15.33 -11.39 -0.20
CA MET A 106 -16.02 -12.29 0.71
C MET A 106 -15.56 -12.11 2.16
N GLU A 107 -14.25 -11.99 2.41
CA GLU A 107 -13.69 -11.68 3.74
C GLU A 107 -14.31 -10.40 4.33
N VAL A 108 -14.53 -9.37 3.53
CA VAL A 108 -15.16 -8.11 3.99
C VAL A 108 -16.63 -8.31 4.33
N ILE A 109 -17.37 -9.08 3.53
CA ILE A 109 -18.79 -9.39 3.78
C ILE A 109 -18.94 -10.16 5.09
N GLU A 110 -18.16 -11.23 5.28
CA GLU A 110 -18.18 -12.04 6.50
C GLU A 110 -17.85 -11.21 7.74
N ASN A 111 -16.85 -10.32 7.65
CA ASN A 111 -16.50 -9.41 8.75
C ASN A 111 -17.62 -8.42 9.08
N ILE A 112 -18.39 -7.96 8.09
CA ILE A 112 -19.55 -7.08 8.31
C ILE A 112 -20.67 -7.85 8.99
N GLU A 113 -21.01 -9.05 8.51
CA GLU A 113 -22.04 -9.91 9.09
C GLU A 113 -21.71 -10.30 10.54
N PHE A 114 -20.46 -10.67 10.81
CA PHE A 114 -19.99 -10.96 12.16
C PHE A 114 -20.14 -9.76 13.09
N LYS A 115 -19.74 -8.57 12.62
CA LYS A 115 -19.90 -7.33 13.41
C LYS A 115 -21.37 -7.05 13.70
N LEU A 116 -22.26 -7.19 12.72
CA LEU A 116 -23.70 -6.98 12.90
C LEU A 116 -24.30 -7.97 13.92
N THR A 117 -23.84 -9.21 13.94
CA THR A 117 -24.28 -10.24 14.89
C THR A 117 -23.87 -9.93 16.34
N LEU A 118 -22.84 -9.11 16.56
CA LEU A 118 -22.40 -8.69 17.91
C LEU A 118 -23.12 -7.44 18.44
N ILE A 119 -23.92 -6.77 17.62
CA ILE A 119 -24.66 -5.54 18.00
C ILE A 119 -26.13 -5.83 18.34
N TYR A 120 -26.57 -7.08 18.16
CA TYR A 120 -27.86 -7.62 18.57
C TYR A 120 -27.66 -8.69 19.64
#